data_AF-A0A2J0MZ49-F1
#
_entry.id   AF-A0A2J0MZ49-F1
#
_cell.length_a   1.000
_cell.length_b   1.000
_cell.length_c   1.000
_cell.angle_alpha   90.00
_cell.angle_beta   90.00
_cell.angle_gamma   90.00
#
_symmetry.space_group_name_H-M   'P 1'
#
loop_
_entity.id
_entity.type
_entity.pdbx_description
1 polymer ?
#
loop_
_entity_poly.entity_id
_entity_poly.type
_entity_poly.pdbx_seq_one_letter_code
_entity_poly.pdbx_strand_id
1 'polypeptide(L)'
;MEKTKINLKEETTNISEIEAVEDKEIEKMLKAGLHFGHRKDKKNSKIEPFIYGIRNNILLIDIFQTKEYLQKAIEYLQQKKKEGAVILFVGTKITAREM
;
A
#
# COMPACT_ATOMS: atom_id res chain seq x y z
N MET A 1 -4.05 -53.28 16.33
CA MET A 1 -3.34 -53.62 15.07
C MET A 1 -3.99 -52.82 13.96
N GLU A 2 -3.21 -52.33 12.98
CA GLU A 2 -3.66 -51.48 11.86
C GLU A 2 -4.29 -50.12 12.28
N LYS A 3 -4.34 -49.02 11.51
CA LYS A 3 -3.74 -48.52 10.24
C LYS A 3 -3.76 -46.97 10.38
N THR A 4 -2.91 -46.11 9.82
CA THR A 4 -1.74 -46.22 8.92
C THR A 4 -0.86 -44.96 9.09
N LYS A 5 0.41 -44.97 8.66
CA LYS A 5 1.27 -43.75 8.62
C LYS A 5 0.71 -42.72 7.62
N ILE A 6 0.66 -41.44 7.99
CA ILE A 6 0.84 -40.35 7.03
C ILE A 6 2.02 -39.51 7.53
N ASN A 7 2.95 -39.27 6.62
CA ASN A 7 4.31 -38.85 6.92
C ASN A 7 4.40 -37.32 6.86
N LEU A 8 4.80 -36.65 7.94
CA LEU A 8 5.22 -35.25 7.86
C LEU A 8 6.56 -35.18 7.13
N LYS A 9 6.50 -35.06 5.80
CA LYS A 9 7.66 -34.69 4.99
C LYS A 9 7.65 -33.19 4.76
N GLU A 10 8.73 -32.56 5.24
CA GLU A 10 9.51 -31.62 4.46
C GLU A 10 8.74 -30.45 3.84
N GLU A 11 8.44 -29.46 4.67
CA GLU A 11 8.75 -28.06 4.29
C GLU A 11 9.12 -27.28 5.56
N THR A 12 10.36 -27.47 6.00
CA THR A 12 11.04 -26.50 6.87
C THR A 12 11.46 -25.30 6.03
N THR A 13 10.47 -24.54 5.56
CA THR A 13 10.73 -23.23 4.95
C THR A 13 11.30 -22.34 6.05
N ASN A 14 12.51 -21.82 5.83
CA ASN A 14 13.32 -21.29 6.93
C ASN A 14 12.63 -20.10 7.61
N ILE A 15 12.61 -20.10 8.94
CA ILE A 15 12.13 -18.97 9.75
C ILE A 15 12.94 -17.68 9.45
N SER A 16 14.17 -17.82 8.93
CA SER A 16 15.02 -16.71 8.47
C SER A 16 14.61 -16.06 7.14
N GLU A 17 13.63 -16.60 6.40
CA GLU A 17 13.10 -15.95 5.18
C GLU A 17 12.06 -14.87 5.49
N ILE A 18 11.57 -14.80 6.74
CA ILE A 18 10.60 -13.80 7.20
C ILE A 18 11.28 -12.46 7.55
N GLU A 19 12.58 -12.45 7.81
CA GLU A 19 13.33 -11.27 8.32
C GLU A 19 13.89 -10.34 7.21
N ALA A 20 13.48 -10.50 5.94
CA ALA A 20 14.11 -9.82 4.80
C ALA A 20 13.18 -9.04 3.85
N VAL A 21 11.94 -8.70 4.24
CA VAL A 21 11.15 -7.67 3.53
C VAL A 21 11.42 -6.29 4.15
N GLU A 22 12.68 -5.87 4.13
CA GLU A 22 13.09 -4.48 4.40
C GLU A 22 12.70 -3.61 3.18
N ASP A 23 11.39 -3.46 2.95
CA ASP A 23 10.85 -2.63 1.88
C ASP A 23 11.04 -1.15 2.24
N LYS A 24 12.24 -0.64 1.88
CA LYS A 24 12.68 0.74 2.08
C LYS A 24 11.75 1.78 1.47
N GLU A 25 10.87 1.38 0.56
CA GLU A 25 9.84 2.25 0.02
C GLU A 25 8.65 2.36 0.99
N ILE A 26 8.14 1.24 1.51
CA ILE A 26 7.08 1.22 2.54
C ILE A 26 7.54 1.96 3.80
N GLU A 27 8.79 1.77 4.23
CA GLU A 27 9.36 2.50 5.38
C GLU A 27 9.36 4.03 5.14
N LYS A 28 9.72 4.47 3.93
CA LYS A 28 9.64 5.90 3.54
C LYS A 28 8.20 6.40 3.49
N MET A 29 7.26 5.62 2.96
CA MET A 29 5.83 5.98 2.92
C MET A 29 5.25 6.14 4.34
N LEU A 30 5.66 5.27 5.28
CA LEU A 30 5.29 5.37 6.69
C LEU A 30 5.90 6.62 7.34
N LYS A 31 7.21 6.87 7.15
CA LYS A 31 7.90 8.07 7.66
C LYS A 31 7.34 9.38 7.11
N ALA A 32 6.90 9.39 5.85
CA ALA A 32 6.23 10.53 5.20
C ALA A 32 4.74 10.66 5.58
N GLY A 33 4.19 9.75 6.39
CA GLY A 33 2.84 9.86 6.95
C GLY A 33 1.70 9.50 5.99
N LEU A 34 1.95 8.81 4.88
CA LEU A 34 0.92 8.49 3.86
C LEU A 34 -0.26 7.66 4.40
N HIS A 35 -0.07 6.97 5.53
CA HIS A 35 -1.08 6.13 6.17
C HIS A 35 -2.16 6.94 6.91
N PHE A 36 -1.97 8.24 7.13
CA PHE A 36 -2.97 9.08 7.79
C PHE A 36 -4.06 9.56 6.83
N GLY A 37 -5.23 8.95 6.94
CA GLY A 37 -6.45 9.38 6.26
C GLY A 37 -7.16 10.52 6.99
N HIS A 38 -8.42 10.76 6.58
CA HIS A 38 -9.28 11.75 7.23
C HIS A 38 -9.84 11.23 8.57
N ARG A 39 -10.47 12.11 9.35
CA ARG A 39 -11.31 11.70 10.50
C ARG A 39 -12.44 10.79 10.05
N LYS A 40 -12.80 9.80 10.88
CA LYS A 40 -13.92 8.85 10.65
C LYS A 40 -15.22 9.56 10.23
N ASP A 41 -15.52 10.70 10.87
CA ASP A 41 -16.72 11.50 10.66
C ASP A 41 -16.80 12.15 9.26
N LYS A 42 -15.67 12.24 8.54
CA LYS A 42 -15.55 12.83 7.20
C LYS A 42 -15.29 11.78 6.11
N LYS A 43 -15.58 10.52 6.39
CA LYS A 43 -15.41 9.38 5.47
C LYS A 43 -16.45 9.39 4.36
N ASN A 44 -16.04 9.01 3.14
CA ASN A 44 -16.93 8.57 2.07
C ASN A 44 -16.99 7.03 2.06
N SER A 45 -18.16 6.41 1.93
CA SER A 45 -18.30 4.94 1.94
C SER A 45 -17.41 4.24 0.91
N LYS A 46 -17.17 4.86 -0.25
CA LYS A 46 -16.29 4.32 -1.30
C LYS A 46 -14.84 4.08 -0.88
N ILE A 47 -14.37 4.66 0.23
CA ILE A 47 -13.01 4.45 0.74
C ILE A 47 -12.87 3.21 1.63
N GLU A 48 -13.96 2.47 1.88
CA GLU A 48 -13.99 1.27 2.72
C GLU A 48 -12.92 0.21 2.42
N PRO A 49 -12.73 -0.24 1.17
CA PRO A 49 -11.74 -1.28 0.86
C PRO A 49 -10.28 -0.81 0.90
N PHE A 50 -10.03 0.49 1.18
CA PHE A 50 -8.68 1.10 1.27
C PHE A 50 -8.26 1.43 2.71
N ILE A 51 -9.13 1.15 3.70
CA ILE A 51 -8.86 1.41 5.13
C ILE A 51 -8.28 0.16 5.79
N TYR A 52 -7.08 0.29 6.35
CA TYR A 52 -6.47 -0.70 7.23
C TYR A 52 -7.14 -0.73 8.62
N GLY A 53 -7.53 0.43 9.16
CA GLY A 53 -8.19 0.51 10.46
C GLY A 53 -8.53 1.94 10.92
N ILE A 54 -8.87 2.09 12.20
CA ILE A 54 -9.17 3.40 12.80
C ILE A 54 -8.42 3.52 14.14
N ARG A 55 -7.65 4.59 14.32
CA ARG A 55 -6.95 4.90 15.58
C ARG A 55 -7.19 6.35 15.95
N ASN A 56 -7.59 6.62 17.20
CA ASN A 56 -7.84 7.97 17.72
C ASN A 56 -8.77 8.82 16.81
N ASN A 57 -9.83 8.19 16.29
CA ASN A 57 -10.78 8.75 15.32
C ASN A 57 -10.21 9.16 13.94
N ILE A 58 -8.96 8.82 13.63
CA ILE A 58 -8.32 8.98 12.32
C ILE A 58 -8.39 7.63 11.58
N LEU A 59 -8.76 7.67 10.30
CA LEU A 59 -8.71 6.51 9.40
C LEU A 59 -7.25 6.21 9.04
N LEU A 60 -6.85 4.95 9.14
CA LEU A 60 -5.56 4.47 8.66
C LEU A 60 -5.74 3.86 7.28
N ILE A 61 -5.00 4.36 6.29
CA ILE A 61 -4.99 3.86 4.91
C ILE A 61 -3.99 2.72 4.81
N ASP A 62 -4.32 1.67 4.05
CA ASP A 62 -3.40 0.56 3.78
C ASP A 62 -2.24 0.99 2.87
N ILE A 63 -1.01 0.91 3.38
CA ILE A 63 0.21 1.27 2.65
C ILE A 63 0.59 0.23 1.58
N PHE A 64 0.36 -1.06 1.82
CA PHE A 64 0.65 -2.10 0.83
C PHE A 64 -0.23 -1.90 -0.40
N GLN A 65 -1.53 -1.66 -0.17
CA GLN A 65 -2.47 -1.35 -1.22
C GLN A 65 -2.18 0.01 -1.90
N THR A 66 -1.75 1.02 -1.13
CA THR A 66 -1.30 2.32 -1.67
C THR A 66 -0.11 2.16 -2.61
N LYS A 67 0.88 1.32 -2.26
CA LYS A 67 2.04 1.02 -3.12
C LYS A 67 1.61 0.35 -4.42
N GLU A 68 0.73 -0.64 -4.37
CA GLU A 68 0.21 -1.33 -5.57
C GLU A 68 -0.51 -0.35 -6.52
N TYR A 69 -1.38 0.52 -6.00
CA TYR A 69 -2.08 1.51 -6.83
C TYR A 69 -1.16 2.63 -7.34
N LEU A 70 -0.15 3.03 -6.57
CA LEU A 70 0.86 4.00 -7.01
C LEU A 70 1.66 3.43 -8.19
N GLN A 71 2.07 2.16 -8.13
CA GLN A 71 2.78 1.51 -9.22
C GLN A 71 1.94 1.46 -10.51
N LYS A 72 0.67 1.05 -10.42
CA LYS A 72 -0.28 1.08 -11.57
C LYS A 72 -0.44 2.48 -12.16
N ALA A 73 -0.47 3.52 -11.33
CA ALA A 73 -0.54 4.91 -11.78
C ALA A 73 0.74 5.35 -12.51
N ILE A 74 1.92 4.94 -12.02
CA ILE A 74 3.22 5.19 -12.67
C ILE A 74 3.27 4.51 -14.05
N GLU A 75 2.86 3.24 -14.14
CA GLU A 75 2.81 2.48 -15.39
C GLU A 75 1.89 3.15 -16.42
N TYR A 76 0.70 3.59 -16.01
CA TYR A 76 -0.22 4.35 -16.85
C TYR A 76 0.39 5.68 -17.34
N LEU A 77 1.05 6.46 -16.47
CA LEU A 77 1.71 7.70 -16.85
C LEU A 77 2.87 7.46 -17.82
N GLN A 78 3.64 6.38 -17.64
CA GLN A 78 4.68 5.96 -18.59
C GLN A 78 4.10 5.60 -19.97
N GLN A 79 2.95 4.91 -20.01
CA GLN A 79 2.25 4.64 -21.27
C GLN A 79 1.81 5.95 -21.94
N LYS A 80 1.14 6.84 -21.22
CA LYS A 80 0.64 8.12 -21.77
C LYS A 80 1.79 9.02 -22.27
N LYS A 81 2.94 9.00 -21.60
CA LYS A 81 4.16 9.67 -22.07
C LYS A 81 4.67 9.09 -23.40
N LYS A 82 4.64 7.77 -23.60
CA LYS A 82 5.03 7.13 -24.87
C LYS A 82 4.07 7.46 -26.01
N GLU A 83 2.79 7.65 -25.71
CA GLU A 83 1.76 8.10 -26.66
C GLU A 83 1.85 9.60 -27.01
N GLY A 84 2.76 10.36 -26.38
CA GLY A 84 2.90 11.81 -26.60
C GLY A 84 1.81 12.67 -25.93
N ALA A 85 1.05 12.10 -24.99
CA ALA A 85 -0.04 12.81 -24.31
C ALA A 85 0.49 13.89 -23.35
N VAL A 86 -0.23 15.02 -23.27
CA VAL A 86 0.05 16.10 -22.31
C VAL A 86 -0.45 15.70 -20.92
N ILE A 87 0.44 15.74 -19.93
CA ILE A 87 0.12 15.45 -18.52
C ILE A 87 -0.01 16.78 -17.77
N LEU A 88 -1.18 17.04 -17.19
CA LEU A 88 -1.45 18.23 -16.37
C LEU A 88 -1.47 17.85 -14.89
N PHE A 89 -0.53 18.40 -14.11
CA PHE A 89 -0.54 18.31 -12.65
C PHE A 89 -1.37 19.46 -12.07
N VAL A 90 -2.30 19.15 -11.17
CA VAL A 90 -3.22 20.14 -10.57
C VAL A 90 -3.14 20.06 -9.04
N GLY A 91 -2.66 21.12 -8.40
CA GLY A 91 -2.62 21.28 -6.95
C GLY A 91 -3.20 22.64 -6.54
N THR A 92 -4.23 22.64 -5.69
CA THR A 92 -4.89 23.86 -5.20
C THR A 92 -4.60 24.19 -3.74
N LYS A 93 -3.90 23.29 -3.03
CA LYS A 93 -3.46 23.52 -1.63
C LYS A 93 -2.18 24.35 -1.61
N ILE A 94 -2.02 25.18 -0.59
CA ILE A 94 -0.80 25.99 -0.36
C ILE A 94 0.44 25.09 -0.35
N THR A 95 0.39 23.95 0.34
CA THR A 95 1.48 22.95 0.41
C THR A 95 1.81 22.27 -0.91
N ALA A 96 0.99 22.44 -1.96
CA ALA A 96 1.23 21.90 -3.29
C ALA A 96 1.76 22.95 -4.28
N ARG A 97 1.95 24.21 -3.83
CA ARG A 97 2.52 25.29 -4.65
C ARG A 97 4.05 25.28 -4.67
N GLU A 98 4.67 24.63 -3.69
CA GLU A 98 6.12 24.53 -3.50
C GLU A 98 6.66 23.12 -3.80
N MET A 99 5.81 22.24 -4.36
CA MET A 99 6.16 20.92 -4.90
C MET A 99 6.39 21.01 -6.41
#